data_AF-A0A959KKR7-F1
#
_entry.id   AF-A0A959KKR7-F1
#
_cell.length_a   1.000
_cell.length_b   1.000
_cell.length_c   1.000
_cell.angle_alpha   90.00
_cell.angle_beta   90.00
_cell.angle_gamma   90.00
#
_symmetry.space_group_name_H-M   'P 1'
#
loop_
_entity.id
_entity.type
_entity.pdbx_description
1 polymer ?
#
loop_
_entity_poly.entity_id
_entity_poly.type
_entity_poly.pdbx_seq_one_letter_code
_entity_poly.pdbx_strand_id
1 'polypeptide(L)' 'MKHTPLIDRLQQWLIAAPRQLSQLPLRELETKPRPEKWSGKEILGHLIDSARYNLERFVRVPLANGPYQVSPYPQDELVR' A
#
# COMPACT_ATOMS: atom_id res chain seq x y z
N MET A 1 14.15 -8.38 -22.58
CA MET A 1 13.54 -7.31 -21.76
C MET A 1 14.41 -7.11 -20.53
N LYS A 2 14.80 -5.86 -20.18
CA LYS A 2 15.62 -5.62 -19.00
C LYS A 2 14.75 -5.83 -17.75
N HIS A 3 14.87 -6.99 -17.13
CA HIS A 3 14.30 -7.27 -15.81
C HIS A 3 14.85 -6.24 -14.83
N THR A 4 13.98 -5.37 -14.32
CA THR A 4 14.36 -4.40 -13.29
C THR A 4 14.16 -5.10 -11.96
N PRO A 5 15.21 -5.33 -11.14
CA PRO A 5 15.12 -6.11 -9.91
C PRO A 5 14.01 -5.66 -8.95
N LEU A 6 13.62 -4.39 -9.01
CA LEU A 6 12.50 -3.83 -8.25
C LEU A 6 11.13 -4.38 -8.71
N ILE A 7 10.90 -4.46 -10.02
CA ILE A 7 9.65 -4.95 -10.61
C ILE A 7 9.50 -6.44 -10.30
N ASP A 8 10.57 -7.22 -10.47
CA ASP A 8 10.54 -8.66 -10.17
C ASP A 8 10.25 -8.89 -8.67
N ARG A 9 10.86 -8.09 -7.79
CA ARG A 9 10.58 -8.15 -6.35
C ARG A 9 9.14 -7.77 -6.01
N LEU A 10 8.58 -6.74 -6.66
CA LEU A 10 7.18 -6.38 -6.47
C LEU A 10 6.25 -7.50 -6.92
N GLN A 11 6.50 -8.11 -8.08
CA GLN A 11 5.73 -9.25 -8.59
C GLN A 11 5.78 -10.45 -7.62
N GLN A 12 6.95 -10.73 -7.04
CA GLN A 12 7.08 -11.76 -6.01
C GLN A 12 6.19 -11.47 -4.79
N TRP A 13 6.17 -10.21 -4.30
CA TRP A 13 5.32 -9.83 -3.17
C TRP A 13 3.84 -9.86 -3.49
N LEU A 14 3.42 -9.49 -4.70
CA LEU A 14 2.02 -9.57 -5.14
C LEU A 14 1.48 -11.00 -5.09
N ILE A 15 2.35 -12.01 -5.26
CA ILE A 15 2.00 -13.43 -5.17
C ILE A 15 2.13 -13.93 -3.71
N ALA A 16 3.23 -13.61 -3.05
CA ALA A 16 3.55 -14.17 -1.73
C ALA A 16 2.70 -13.59 -0.61
N ALA A 17 2.46 -12.27 -0.60
CA ALA A 17 1.81 -11.60 0.52
C ALA A 17 0.36 -12.07 0.75
N PRO A 18 -0.52 -12.17 -0.27
CA PRO A 18 -1.89 -12.67 -0.05
C PRO A 18 -1.91 -14.10 0.50
N ARG A 19 -1.00 -14.96 0.03
CA ARG A 19 -0.87 -16.34 0.49
C ARG A 19 -0.42 -16.42 1.95
N GLN A 20 0.54 -15.59 2.35
CA GLN A 20 1.03 -15.57 3.73
C GLN A 20 -0.02 -14.97 4.68
N LEU A 21 -0.68 -13.89 4.25
CA LEU A 21 -1.72 -13.23 5.05
C LEU A 21 -2.94 -14.11 5.27
N SER A 22 -3.35 -14.92 4.27
CA SER A 22 -4.49 -15.83 4.41
C SER A 22 -4.23 -17.00 5.37
N GLN A 23 -2.97 -17.25 5.71
CA GLN A 23 -2.58 -18.27 6.69
C GLN A 23 -2.56 -17.75 8.13
N LEU A 24 -2.60 -16.43 8.32
CA LEU A 24 -2.62 -15.82 9.64
C LEU A 24 -4.05 -15.81 10.22
N PRO A 25 -4.22 -16.11 11.51
CA PRO A 25 -5.48 -15.89 12.20
C PRO A 25 -5.89 -14.42 12.13
N LEU A 26 -7.16 -14.15 11.83
CA LEU A 26 -7.68 -12.78 11.74
C LEU A 26 -7.37 -11.95 13.01
N ARG A 27 -7.47 -12.57 14.18
CA ARG A 27 -7.13 -11.95 15.47
C ARG A 27 -5.70 -11.39 15.51
N GLU A 28 -4.74 -12.04 14.84
CA GLU A 28 -3.35 -11.59 14.80
C GLU A 28 -3.20 -10.35 13.91
N LEU A 29 -3.97 -10.29 12.82
CA LEU A 29 -4.02 -9.11 11.95
C LEU A 29 -4.72 -7.92 12.62
N GLU A 30 -5.70 -8.17 13.49
CA GLU A 30 -6.48 -7.13 14.16
C GLU A 30 -5.86 -6.66 15.48
N THR A 31 -4.94 -7.44 16.07
CA THR A 31 -4.28 -7.08 17.32
C THR A 31 -3.33 -5.91 17.10
N LYS A 32 -3.58 -4.81 17.83
CA LYS A 32 -2.65 -3.68 17.89
C LYS A 32 -1.50 -4.00 18.85
N PRO A 33 -0.23 -3.78 18.46
CA PRO A 33 0.89 -3.98 19.38
C PRO A 33 0.86 -2.96 20.52
N ARG A 34 0.30 -1.76 20.28
CA ARG A 34 0.00 -0.71 21.27
C ARG A 34 -1.19 0.15 20.79
N PRO A 35 -1.93 0.83 21.68
CA PRO A 35 -3.11 1.62 21.30
C PRO A 35 -2.86 2.67 20.21
N GLU A 36 -1.66 3.26 20.18
CA GLU A 36 -1.24 4.29 19.22
C GLU A 36 -0.65 3.74 17.91
N LYS A 37 -0.49 2.42 17.79
CA LYS A 37 0.10 1.76 16.62
C LYS A 37 -0.96 1.09 15.77
N TRP A 38 -0.71 1.05 14.48
CA TRP A 38 -1.52 0.25 13.56
C TRP A 38 -1.34 -1.24 13.80
N SER A 39 -2.45 -1.96 13.73
CA SER A 39 -2.55 -3.41 13.57
C SER A 39 -2.06 -3.84 12.19
N GLY A 40 -1.86 -5.15 11.99
CA GLY A 40 -1.49 -5.69 10.67
C GLY A 40 -2.55 -5.40 9.60
N LYS A 41 -3.83 -5.40 9.97
CA LYS A 41 -4.97 -5.09 9.08
C LYS A 41 -4.96 -3.63 8.64
N GLU A 42 -4.69 -2.70 9.55
CA GLU A 42 -4.60 -1.27 9.25
C GLU A 42 -3.38 -0.98 8.36
N ILE A 43 -2.23 -1.62 8.61
CA ILE A 43 -1.05 -1.52 7.74
C ILE A 43 -1.37 -2.02 6.32
N LEU A 44 -2.07 -3.15 6.20
CA LEU A 44 -2.48 -3.68 4.90
C LEU A 44 -3.41 -2.71 4.15
N GLY A 45 -4.41 -2.15 4.84
CA GLY A 45 -5.28 -1.11 4.28
C GLY A 45 -4.49 0.11 3.79
N HIS A 46 -3.58 0.61 4.62
CA HIS A 46 -2.72 1.74 4.30
C HIS A 46 -1.86 1.49 3.04
N LEU A 47 -1.33 0.29 2.87
CA LEU A 47 -0.54 -0.09 1.68
C LEU A 47 -1.39 -0.13 0.41
N ILE A 48 -2.64 -0.62 0.51
CA ILE A 48 -3.59 -0.65 -0.60
C ILE A 48 -3.95 0.79 -1.02
N ASP A 49 -4.26 1.66 -0.07
CA ASP A 49 -4.56 3.06 -0.36
C ASP A 49 -3.35 3.78 -0.96
N SER A 50 -2.16 3.57 -0.40
CA SER A 50 -0.91 4.11 -0.95
C SER A 50 -0.70 3.70 -2.41
N ALA A 51 -0.94 2.42 -2.74
CA ALA A 51 -0.85 1.93 -4.11
C ALA A 51 -1.87 2.62 -5.03
N ARG A 52 -3.12 2.79 -4.58
CA ARG A 52 -4.17 3.50 -5.34
C ARG A 52 -3.79 4.96 -5.62
N TYR A 53 -3.37 5.71 -4.59
CA TYR A 53 -2.98 7.11 -4.75
C TYR A 53 -1.72 7.26 -5.64
N ASN A 54 -0.77 6.32 -5.54
CA ASN A 54 0.39 6.33 -6.42
C ASN A 54 0.04 5.99 -7.87
N LEU A 55 -0.88 5.04 -8.11
CA LEU A 55 -1.38 4.73 -9.45
C LEU A 55 -2.02 5.97 -10.10
N GLU A 56 -2.86 6.70 -9.35
CA GLU A 56 -3.45 7.96 -9.81
C GLU A 56 -2.37 8.98 -10.19
N ARG A 57 -1.33 9.14 -9.36
CA ARG A 57 -0.19 10.03 -9.65
C ARG A 57 0.55 9.62 -10.92
N PHE A 58 0.81 8.33 -11.13
CA PHE A 58 1.45 7.83 -12.36
C PHE A 58 0.66 8.17 -13.62
N VAL A 59 -0.67 8.19 -13.54
CA VAL A 59 -1.54 8.56 -14.67
C VAL A 59 -1.61 10.07 -14.86
N ARG A 60 -1.71 10.84 -13.77
CA ARG A 60 -1.99 12.29 -13.85
C ARG A 60 -0.76 13.16 -14.04
N VAL A 61 0.38 12.81 -13.42
CA VAL A 61 1.62 13.59 -13.50
C VAL A 61 2.04 13.82 -14.96
N PRO A 62 2.06 12.81 -15.86
CA PRO A 62 2.45 13.02 -17.26
C PRO A 62 1.49 13.90 -18.06
N LEU A 63 0.24 14.05 -17.60
CA LEU A 63 -0.80 14.83 -18.27
C LEU A 63 -0.88 16.28 -17.78
N ALA A 64 -0.07 16.64 -16.77
CA ALA A 64 -0.12 17.96 -16.17
C ALA A 64 0.59 19.00 -17.04
N ASN A 65 -0.08 20.13 -17.30
CA ASN A 65 0.52 21.30 -17.94
C ASN A 65 1.31 22.12 -16.91
N GLY A 66 2.43 21.57 -16.44
CA GLY A 66 3.31 22.20 -15.44
C GLY A 66 3.59 21.31 -14.21
N PRO A 67 4.21 21.86 -13.16
CA PRO A 67 4.51 21.11 -11.94
C PRO A 67 3.26 20.47 -11.35
N TYR A 68 3.30 19.16 -11.15
CA TYR A 68 2.17 18.44 -10.54
C TYR A 68 2.13 18.70 -9.03
N GLN A 69 1.05 19.31 -8.55
CA GLN A 69 0.79 19.47 -7.13
C GLN A 69 0.31 18.14 -6.54
N VAL A 70 1.12 17.56 -5.65
CA VAL A 70 0.76 16.31 -4.98
C VAL A 70 -0.23 16.60 -3.86
N SER A 71 -1.48 16.16 -4.03
CA SER A 71 -2.46 16.19 -2.95
C SER A 71 -2.11 15.14 -1.88
N PRO A 72 -2.07 15.52 -0.59
CA PRO A 72 -2.05 14.55 0.49
C PRO A 72 -3.39 13.80 0.54
N TYR A 73 -3.40 12.68 1.23
CA TYR A 73 -4.61 11.94 1.56
C TYR A 73 -4.62 11.60 3.04
N PRO A 74 -5.80 11.45 3.67
CA PRO A 74 -5.91 11.30 5.12
C PRO A 74 -5.56 9.86 5.54
N GLN A 75 -4.26 9.55 5.53
CA GLN A 75 -3.70 8.21 5.76
C GLN A 75 -4.23 7.55 7.04
N ASP A 76 -4.25 8.29 8.15
CA ASP A 76 -4.71 7.79 9.44
C ASP A 76 -6.22 7.58 9.48
N GLU A 77 -7.00 8.39 8.77
CA GLU A 77 -8.46 8.33 8.80
C GLU A 77 -9.00 7.21 7.94
N LEU A 78 -8.31 6.86 6.85
CA LEU A 78 -8.72 5.76 5.96
C LEU A 78 -8.55 4.37 6.60
N VAL A 79 -7.77 4.26 7.68
CA VAL A 79 -7.50 3.00 8.37
C VAL A 79 -8.07 2.95 9.78
N ARG A 80 -8.83 3.97 10.21
CA ARG A 80 -9.46 4.00 11.54
C ARG A 80 -10.76 3.22 11.63
#